data_AF-A0A6I2ZTZ6-F1
#
_entry.id   AF-A0A6I2ZTZ6-F1
#
_cell.length_a   1.000
_cell.length_b   1.000
_cell.length_c   1.000
_cell.angle_alpha   90.00
_cell.angle_beta   90.00
_cell.angle_gamma   90.00
#
_symmetry.space_group_name_H-M   'P 1'
#
loop_
_entity.id
_entity.type
_entity.pdbx_description
1 polymer ?
#
loop_
_entity_poly.entity_id
_entity_poly.type
_entity_poly.pdbx_seq_one_letter_code
_entity_poly.pdbx_strand_id
1 'polypeptide(L)'
;MNDSHTNNFGRRFIAVVSVVLCVVSFVSTTSVASAQSVVGMSVVIPDIDPLALSANRALEQLRDDLVRFEGTPGTSISFIRLRRATAELVADRLALDPKELEAAWADSDISHQTALLAALTQVGVPYKRFAMKPGVGFDCSGLTSFAWGQAGFNLPHNSTRQIRAADPRTQETAQAGDLLRYPGHVMMWLGVGEAVIHSPQPRQFVEVKNLSTRSMNRSTFGDPTE
;
A
#
# COMPACT_ATOMS: atom_id res chain seq x y z
N MET A 1 69.72 5.99 -0.11
CA MET A 1 70.93 5.60 0.63
C MET A 1 70.65 5.74 2.13
N ASN A 2 71.15 4.78 2.91
CA ASN A 2 71.43 4.76 4.35
C ASN A 2 70.37 5.35 5.29
N ASP A 3 69.69 4.58 6.16
CA ASP A 3 70.15 3.63 7.19
C ASP A 3 71.07 4.18 8.28
N SER A 4 70.82 3.63 9.48
CA SER A 4 71.73 3.47 10.63
C SER A 4 71.99 4.71 11.50
N HIS A 5 72.11 4.65 12.83
CA HIS A 5 71.80 3.68 13.90
C HIS A 5 72.42 4.26 15.20
N THR A 6 72.41 3.48 16.30
CA THR A 6 73.27 3.57 17.52
C THR A 6 72.69 4.41 18.68
N ASN A 7 72.90 4.13 19.98
CA ASN A 7 73.48 3.00 20.75
C ASN A 7 73.17 3.20 22.28
N ASN A 8 73.29 2.28 23.25
CA ASN A 8 73.48 0.81 23.35
C ASN A 8 73.11 0.38 24.82
N PHE A 9 73.32 -0.89 25.19
CA PHE A 9 73.31 -1.49 26.55
C PHE A 9 71.95 -1.63 27.29
N GLY A 10 71.59 -2.74 27.95
CA GLY A 10 72.21 -4.07 28.03
C GLY A 10 72.69 -4.49 29.43
N ARG A 11 71.93 -5.35 30.13
CA ARG A 11 72.46 -6.41 31.02
C ARG A 11 71.39 -7.42 31.48
N ARG A 12 71.82 -8.66 31.72
CA ARG A 12 71.03 -9.78 32.22
C ARG A 12 71.16 -9.91 33.73
N PHE A 13 70.12 -10.39 34.42
CA PHE A 13 70.27 -11.25 35.61
C PHE A 13 69.09 -12.24 35.70
N ILE A 14 69.35 -13.41 36.27
CA ILE A 14 68.41 -14.53 36.39
C ILE A 14 67.88 -14.57 37.83
N ALA A 15 66.58 -14.78 38.00
CA ALA A 15 66.01 -15.33 39.23
C ALA A 15 64.81 -16.22 38.88
N VAL A 16 64.89 -17.50 39.25
CA VAL A 16 63.79 -18.47 39.17
C VAL A 16 63.33 -18.77 40.59
N VAL A 17 62.08 -18.46 40.96
CA VAL A 17 61.34 -19.13 42.04
C VAL A 17 59.82 -19.09 41.76
N SER A 18 59.24 -20.29 41.68
CA SER A 18 57.88 -20.73 42.04
C SER A 18 56.62 -19.86 41.80
N VAL A 19 55.84 -20.31 40.81
CA VAL A 19 54.41 -20.71 40.91
C VAL A 19 53.54 -20.07 42.01
N VAL A 20 52.57 -19.25 41.59
CA VAL A 20 51.20 -19.26 42.13
C VAL A 20 50.22 -19.23 40.96
N LEU A 21 49.49 -20.33 40.74
CA LEU A 21 48.49 -20.44 39.68
C LEU A 21 47.14 -19.89 40.17
N CYS A 22 46.91 -18.59 40.02
CA CYS A 22 45.61 -17.98 40.37
C CYS A 22 44.64 -18.09 39.18
N VAL A 23 43.85 -19.16 39.14
CA VAL A 23 42.75 -19.31 38.17
C VAL A 23 41.60 -18.39 38.59
N VAL A 24 41.56 -17.19 38.01
CA VAL A 24 40.43 -16.27 38.18
C VAL A 24 39.36 -16.62 37.16
N SER A 25 38.38 -17.41 37.57
CA SER A 25 37.21 -17.74 36.75
C SER A 25 36.37 -16.50 36.50
N PHE A 26 36.52 -15.90 35.30
CA PHE A 26 35.65 -14.82 34.84
C PHE A 26 34.25 -15.38 34.52
N VAL A 27 33.37 -15.40 35.52
CA VAL A 27 31.94 -15.63 35.30
C VAL A 27 31.36 -14.34 34.75
N SER A 28 31.30 -14.25 33.41
CA SER A 28 30.62 -13.16 32.72
C SER A 28 29.12 -13.24 32.98
N THR A 29 28.64 -12.60 34.05
CA THR A 29 27.22 -12.39 34.29
C THR A 29 26.67 -11.45 33.23
N THR A 30 26.10 -12.01 32.16
CA THR A 30 25.28 -11.25 31.21
C THR A 30 24.05 -10.73 31.95
N SER A 31 24.10 -9.46 32.36
CA SER A 31 22.93 -8.77 32.87
C SER A 31 21.90 -8.66 31.75
N VAL A 32 20.92 -9.57 31.74
CA VAL A 32 19.75 -9.48 30.87
C VAL A 32 19.01 -8.22 31.31
N ALA A 33 19.07 -7.16 30.48
CA ALA A 33 18.33 -5.94 30.74
C ALA A 33 16.84 -6.29 30.77
N SER A 34 16.21 -6.09 31.93
CA SER A 34 14.79 -6.36 32.10
C SER A 34 13.98 -5.44 31.20
N ALA A 35 13.26 -6.02 30.24
CA ALA A 35 12.29 -5.28 29.44
C ALA A 35 11.19 -4.76 30.38
N GLN A 36 11.28 -3.47 30.74
CA GLN A 36 10.27 -2.83 31.56
C GLN A 36 8.97 -2.73 30.76
N SER A 37 7.94 -3.40 31.26
CA SER A 37 6.60 -3.35 30.69
C SER A 37 6.04 -1.94 30.84
N VAL A 38 5.92 -1.21 29.72
CA VAL A 38 5.20 0.07 29.67
C VAL A 38 3.70 -0.21 29.74
N VAL A 39 3.21 -0.47 30.95
CA VAL A 39 1.78 -0.64 31.24
C VAL A 39 1.11 0.73 31.20
N GLY A 40 0.01 0.86 30.45
CA GLY A 40 -0.98 1.92 30.72
C GLY A 40 -1.20 2.99 29.65
N MET A 41 -0.58 2.92 28.47
CA MET A 41 -1.10 3.65 27.30
C MET A 41 -1.89 2.67 26.44
N SER A 42 -3.22 2.66 26.61
CA SER A 42 -4.09 1.99 25.64
C SER A 42 -4.04 2.81 24.36
N VAL A 43 -3.12 2.46 23.47
CA VAL A 43 -3.10 2.99 22.11
C VAL A 43 -4.39 2.49 21.47
N VAL A 44 -5.37 3.38 21.39
CA VAL A 44 -6.54 3.20 20.52
C VAL A 44 -6.01 3.30 19.10
N ILE A 45 -5.46 2.19 18.61
CA ILE A 45 -5.31 1.96 17.18
C ILE A 45 -6.75 2.03 16.67
N PRO A 46 -7.13 3.01 15.84
CA PRO A 46 -8.44 2.98 15.20
C PRO A 46 -8.55 1.65 14.48
N ASP A 47 -9.73 1.04 14.45
CA ASP A 47 -9.90 -0.29 13.83
C ASP A 47 -9.61 -0.17 12.32
N ILE A 48 -8.36 -0.42 11.93
CA ILE A 48 -7.89 -0.24 10.55
C ILE A 48 -8.47 -1.40 9.77
N ASP A 49 -9.40 -1.07 8.87
CA ASP A 49 -10.00 -2.05 7.96
C ASP A 49 -8.90 -2.92 7.31
N PRO A 50 -8.94 -4.26 7.43
CA PRO A 50 -7.90 -5.14 6.92
C PRO A 50 -7.64 -5.00 5.41
N LEU A 51 -8.67 -4.65 4.63
CA LEU A 51 -8.54 -4.38 3.19
C LEU A 51 -7.76 -3.09 2.96
N ALA A 52 -8.04 -2.03 3.71
CA ALA A 52 -7.26 -0.79 3.65
C ALA A 52 -5.80 -1.02 4.04
N LEU A 53 -5.53 -1.83 5.09
CA LEU A 53 -4.17 -2.19 5.49
C LEU A 53 -3.45 -3.01 4.40
N SER A 54 -4.12 -4.00 3.80
CA SER A 54 -3.55 -4.81 2.72
C SER A 54 -3.24 -3.96 1.48
N ALA A 55 -4.17 -3.08 1.09
CA ALA A 55 -4.01 -2.19 -0.05
C ALA A 55 -2.85 -1.19 0.15
N ASN A 56 -2.66 -0.65 1.36
CA ASN A 56 -1.51 0.20 1.67
C ASN A 56 -0.19 -0.54 1.45
N ARG A 57 -0.05 -1.77 1.98
CA ARG A 57 1.15 -2.60 1.77
C ARG A 57 1.41 -2.91 0.30
N ALA A 58 0.35 -3.25 -0.45
CA ALA A 58 0.46 -3.50 -1.89
C ALA A 58 0.91 -2.26 -2.67
N LEU A 59 0.36 -1.09 -2.34
CA LEU A 59 0.71 0.19 -2.97
C LEU A 59 2.14 0.67 -2.62
N GLU A 60 2.57 0.49 -1.37
CA GLU A 60 3.95 0.76 -0.94
C GLU A 60 4.94 -0.14 -1.69
N GLN A 61 4.68 -1.45 -1.74
CA GLN A 61 5.52 -2.40 -2.47
C GLN A 61 5.58 -2.08 -3.97
N LEU A 62 4.45 -1.69 -4.60
CA LEU A 62 4.40 -1.27 -6.00
C LEU A 62 5.31 -0.06 -6.27
N ARG A 63 5.33 0.92 -5.36
CA ARG A 63 6.17 2.12 -5.46
C ARG A 63 7.65 1.81 -5.32
N ASP A 64 8.00 0.96 -4.35
CA ASP A 64 9.38 0.50 -4.17
C ASP A 64 9.87 -0.29 -5.40
N ASP A 65 9.02 -1.16 -5.95
CA ASP A 65 9.33 -1.93 -7.15
C ASP A 65 9.42 -1.05 -8.42
N LEU A 66 8.64 0.03 -8.50
CA LEU A 66 8.74 1.01 -9.60
C LEU A 66 10.10 1.69 -9.64
N VAL A 67 10.62 2.09 -8.47
CA VAL A 67 11.95 2.68 -8.33
C VAL A 67 13.04 1.63 -8.59
N ARG A 68 12.84 0.41 -8.11
CA ARG A 68 13.84 -0.68 -8.19
C ARG A 68 14.01 -1.28 -9.58
N PHE A 69 12.94 -1.36 -10.37
CA PHE A 69 12.90 -2.06 -11.66
C PHE A 69 12.60 -1.12 -12.85
N GLU A 70 12.97 0.16 -12.73
CA GLU A 70 12.88 1.18 -13.79
C GLU A 70 11.54 1.20 -14.55
N GLY A 71 10.42 1.03 -13.82
CA GLY A 71 9.08 1.00 -14.43
C GLY A 71 8.47 -0.38 -14.71
N THR A 72 9.12 -1.50 -14.36
CA THR A 72 8.61 -2.87 -14.62
C THR A 72 8.16 -3.69 -13.38
N PRO A 73 7.42 -3.09 -12.41
CA PRO A 73 7.16 -3.67 -11.10
C PRO A 73 6.22 -4.90 -11.11
N GLY A 74 5.41 -5.07 -12.16
CA GLY A 74 4.37 -6.11 -12.23
C GLY A 74 4.88 -7.56 -12.19
N THR A 75 6.20 -7.75 -12.26
CA THR A 75 6.88 -9.05 -12.15
C THR A 75 7.34 -9.39 -10.72
N SER A 76 7.27 -8.44 -9.79
CA SER A 76 7.72 -8.62 -8.40
C SER A 76 6.84 -9.61 -7.65
N ILE A 77 7.44 -10.71 -7.19
CA ILE A 77 6.76 -11.74 -6.38
C ILE A 77 6.16 -11.15 -5.10
N SER A 78 6.80 -10.15 -4.51
CA SER A 78 6.27 -9.45 -3.32
C SER A 78 5.01 -8.67 -3.65
N PHE A 79 5.03 -7.87 -4.72
CA PHE A 79 3.86 -7.12 -5.16
C PHE A 79 2.70 -8.04 -5.57
N ILE A 80 2.96 -9.06 -6.39
CA ILE A 80 1.95 -10.03 -6.83
C ILE A 80 1.25 -10.70 -5.63
N ARG A 81 2.00 -11.08 -4.58
CA ARG A 81 1.44 -11.65 -3.36
C ARG A 81 0.55 -10.67 -2.59
N LEU A 82 0.98 -9.41 -2.47
CA LEU A 82 0.21 -8.37 -1.76
C LEU A 82 -1.03 -7.93 -2.54
N ARG A 83 -0.94 -7.83 -3.87
CA ARG A 83 -2.09 -7.59 -4.76
C ARG A 83 -3.11 -8.72 -4.62
N ARG A 84 -2.67 -9.98 -4.67
CA ARG A 84 -3.55 -11.15 -4.48
C ARG A 84 -4.23 -11.17 -3.12
N ALA A 85 -3.49 -10.99 -2.03
CA ALA A 85 -4.09 -10.91 -0.69
C ALA A 85 -5.12 -9.77 -0.56
N THR A 86 -4.90 -8.65 -1.27
CA THR A 86 -5.85 -7.53 -1.33
C THR A 86 -7.08 -7.89 -2.17
N ALA A 87 -6.93 -8.58 -3.29
CA ALA A 87 -8.04 -9.09 -4.11
C ALA A 87 -8.87 -10.13 -3.35
N GLU A 88 -8.25 -11.06 -2.63
CA GLU A 88 -8.92 -12.05 -1.76
C GLU A 88 -9.85 -11.34 -0.75
N LEU A 89 -9.36 -10.30 -0.05
CA LEU A 89 -10.17 -9.52 0.90
C LEU A 89 -11.32 -8.72 0.27
N VAL A 90 -11.25 -8.36 -1.02
CA VAL A 90 -12.37 -7.77 -1.76
C VAL A 90 -13.36 -8.84 -2.20
N ALA A 91 -12.86 -9.96 -2.74
CA ALA A 91 -13.68 -11.06 -3.21
C ALA A 91 -14.53 -11.67 -2.10
N ASP A 92 -13.95 -11.86 -0.90
CA ASP A 92 -14.66 -12.33 0.30
C ASP A 92 -15.82 -11.40 0.69
N ARG A 93 -15.63 -10.07 0.60
CA ARG A 93 -16.67 -9.07 0.92
C ARG A 93 -17.82 -9.04 -0.09
N LEU A 94 -17.51 -9.35 -1.34
CA LEU A 94 -18.43 -9.22 -2.47
C LEU A 94 -18.97 -10.55 -3.01
N ALA A 95 -18.54 -11.68 -2.41
CA ALA A 95 -18.81 -13.05 -2.85
C ALA A 95 -18.45 -13.30 -4.32
N LEU A 96 -17.24 -12.87 -4.72
CA LEU A 96 -16.67 -13.03 -6.06
C LEU A 96 -15.63 -14.17 -6.10
N ASP A 97 -15.20 -14.61 -7.28
CA ASP A 97 -14.00 -15.46 -7.40
C ASP A 97 -12.73 -14.59 -7.22
N PRO A 98 -11.90 -14.84 -6.19
CA PRO A 98 -10.66 -14.09 -5.99
C PRO A 98 -9.67 -14.24 -7.14
N LYS A 99 -9.73 -15.32 -7.93
CA LYS A 99 -8.85 -15.52 -9.09
C LYS A 99 -9.25 -14.65 -10.28
N GLU A 100 -10.54 -14.51 -10.53
CA GLU A 100 -11.07 -13.65 -11.59
C GLU A 100 -10.71 -12.19 -11.29
N LEU A 101 -10.93 -11.77 -10.03
CA LEU A 101 -10.57 -10.44 -9.57
C LEU A 101 -9.05 -10.18 -9.63
N GLU A 102 -8.22 -11.13 -9.19
CA GLU A 102 -6.76 -10.97 -9.27
C GLU A 102 -6.25 -10.93 -10.70
N ALA A 103 -6.86 -11.71 -11.62
CA ALA A 103 -6.53 -11.66 -13.04
C ALA A 103 -6.89 -10.31 -13.67
N ALA A 104 -8.09 -9.78 -13.42
CA ALA A 104 -8.47 -8.45 -13.91
C ALA A 104 -7.53 -7.34 -13.39
N TRP A 105 -7.06 -7.45 -12.15
CA TRP A 105 -6.06 -6.53 -11.57
C TRP A 105 -4.63 -6.80 -12.09
N ALA A 106 -4.36 -8.00 -12.62
CA ALA A 106 -3.08 -8.37 -13.21
C ALA A 106 -2.92 -7.83 -14.63
N ASP A 107 -3.99 -7.88 -15.42
CA ASP A 107 -4.03 -7.47 -16.82
C ASP A 107 -4.12 -5.93 -16.97
N SER A 108 -4.58 -5.24 -15.93
CA SER A 108 -4.63 -3.77 -15.89
C SER A 108 -3.22 -3.16 -15.80
N ASP A 109 -2.99 -2.00 -16.44
CA ASP A 109 -1.69 -1.34 -16.39
C ASP A 109 -1.29 -0.81 -14.99
N ILE A 110 -0.06 -0.32 -14.85
CA ILE A 110 0.48 0.13 -13.56
C ILE A 110 -0.23 1.38 -13.03
N SER A 111 -0.69 2.29 -13.89
CA SER A 111 -1.42 3.49 -13.47
C SER A 111 -2.78 3.10 -12.91
N HIS A 112 -3.48 2.22 -13.62
CA HIS A 112 -4.73 1.58 -13.18
C HIS A 112 -4.57 0.85 -11.84
N GLN A 113 -3.58 -0.04 -11.71
CA GLN A 113 -3.29 -0.73 -10.45
C GLN A 113 -2.95 0.25 -9.30
N THR A 114 -2.17 1.30 -9.58
CA THR A 114 -1.79 2.33 -8.60
C THR A 114 -3.02 3.09 -8.11
N ALA A 115 -3.89 3.54 -9.02
CA ALA A 115 -5.10 4.26 -8.68
C ALA A 115 -6.08 3.36 -7.90
N LEU A 116 -6.29 2.13 -8.36
CA LEU A 116 -7.19 1.16 -7.72
C LEU A 116 -6.77 0.84 -6.28
N LEU A 117 -5.48 0.53 -6.07
CA LEU A 117 -4.93 0.31 -4.74
C LEU A 117 -5.01 1.57 -3.89
N ALA A 118 -4.73 2.75 -4.46
CA ALA A 118 -4.89 4.03 -3.77
C ALA A 118 -6.32 4.28 -3.28
N ALA A 119 -7.35 3.97 -4.09
CA ALA A 119 -8.73 4.03 -3.62
C ALA A 119 -8.99 3.05 -2.47
N LEU A 120 -8.50 1.81 -2.58
CA LEU A 120 -8.66 0.76 -1.57
C LEU A 120 -7.99 1.10 -0.23
N THR A 121 -6.88 1.86 -0.23
CA THR A 121 -6.24 2.37 1.01
C THR A 121 -7.16 3.25 1.85
N GLN A 122 -8.24 3.78 1.27
CA GLN A 122 -9.18 4.69 1.92
C GLN A 122 -10.48 4.01 2.38
N VAL A 123 -10.64 2.68 2.22
CA VAL A 123 -11.80 1.95 2.74
C VAL A 123 -11.98 2.21 4.23
N GLY A 124 -13.22 2.51 4.65
CA GLY A 124 -13.55 2.94 6.01
C GLY A 124 -13.40 4.44 6.29
N VAL A 125 -12.84 5.25 5.38
CA VAL A 125 -12.80 6.72 5.52
C VAL A 125 -14.20 7.32 5.31
N PRO A 126 -14.69 8.23 6.18
CA PRO A 126 -16.07 8.72 6.10
C PRO A 126 -16.35 9.59 4.87
N TYR A 127 -17.60 9.55 4.38
CA TYR A 127 -18.06 10.49 3.37
C TYR A 127 -18.07 11.92 3.92
N LYS A 128 -17.49 12.86 3.16
CA LYS A 128 -17.53 14.30 3.42
C LYS A 128 -17.67 15.07 2.11
N ARG A 129 -18.77 15.81 1.96
CA ARG A 129 -19.06 16.62 0.77
C ARG A 129 -17.94 17.62 0.50
N PHE A 130 -17.53 17.76 -0.77
CA PHE A 130 -16.44 18.61 -1.25
C PHE A 130 -15.08 18.33 -0.60
N ALA A 131 -14.85 17.09 -0.13
CA ALA A 131 -13.57 16.67 0.41
C ALA A 131 -12.85 15.69 -0.52
N MET A 132 -11.53 15.79 -0.52
CA MET A 132 -10.60 14.89 -1.20
C MET A 132 -9.38 14.59 -0.29
N LYS A 133 -9.61 14.39 1.01
CA LYS A 133 -8.55 14.35 2.02
C LYS A 133 -8.34 12.93 2.57
N PRO A 134 -7.20 12.27 2.27
CA PRO A 134 -6.87 10.94 2.76
C PRO A 134 -6.99 10.82 4.28
N GLY A 135 -7.53 9.69 4.75
CA GLY A 135 -7.78 9.40 6.16
C GLY A 135 -8.82 10.29 6.86
N VAL A 136 -9.35 11.34 6.21
CA VAL A 136 -10.22 12.35 6.86
C VAL A 136 -11.59 12.47 6.21
N GLY A 137 -11.69 12.36 4.89
CA GLY A 137 -12.98 12.31 4.21
C GLY A 137 -12.95 12.60 2.72
N PHE A 138 -13.90 11.97 2.02
CA PHE A 138 -14.07 12.06 0.57
C PHE A 138 -15.53 12.28 0.18
N ASP A 139 -15.78 12.95 -0.95
CA ASP A 139 -16.97 12.64 -1.76
C ASP A 139 -16.59 11.75 -2.94
N CYS A 140 -17.58 11.36 -3.75
CA CYS A 140 -17.40 10.41 -4.83
C CYS A 140 -16.30 10.83 -5.83
N SER A 141 -16.36 12.05 -6.34
CA SER A 141 -15.33 12.60 -7.22
C SER A 141 -14.02 12.96 -6.52
N GLY A 142 -14.07 13.28 -5.22
CA GLY A 142 -12.88 13.53 -4.43
C GLY A 142 -12.03 12.26 -4.22
N LEU A 143 -12.68 11.10 -4.06
CA LEU A 143 -12.01 9.80 -3.96
C LEU A 143 -11.29 9.46 -5.27
N THR A 144 -11.99 9.55 -6.41
CA THR A 144 -11.41 9.25 -7.72
C THR A 144 -10.30 10.23 -8.10
N SER A 145 -10.46 11.54 -7.80
CA SER A 145 -9.40 12.54 -7.99
C SER A 145 -8.16 12.27 -7.13
N PHE A 146 -8.33 11.82 -5.88
CA PHE A 146 -7.19 11.42 -5.05
C PHE A 146 -6.51 10.15 -5.60
N ALA A 147 -7.29 9.11 -5.89
CA ALA A 147 -6.81 7.81 -6.32
C ALA A 147 -5.97 7.92 -7.60
N TRP A 148 -6.52 8.51 -8.65
CA TRP A 148 -5.80 8.75 -9.91
C TRP A 148 -4.67 9.77 -9.78
N GLY A 149 -4.78 10.72 -8.85
CA GLY A 149 -3.67 11.60 -8.47
C GLY A 149 -2.47 10.85 -7.87
N GLN A 150 -2.66 9.67 -7.25
CA GLN A 150 -1.55 8.81 -6.82
C GLN A 150 -0.83 8.11 -7.99
N ALA A 151 -1.51 7.99 -9.15
CA ALA A 151 -0.94 7.49 -10.41
C ALA A 151 -0.42 8.62 -11.32
N GLY A 152 -0.50 9.89 -10.89
CA GLY A 152 -0.02 11.05 -11.64
C GLY A 152 -1.09 11.81 -12.46
N PHE A 153 -2.34 11.36 -12.47
CA PHE A 153 -3.41 11.92 -13.30
C PHE A 153 -4.29 12.91 -12.52
N ASN A 154 -4.38 14.15 -13.02
CA ASN A 154 -5.07 15.25 -12.33
C ASN A 154 -6.54 15.38 -12.74
N LEU A 155 -7.39 14.54 -12.15
CA LEU A 155 -8.84 14.55 -12.41
C LEU A 155 -9.52 15.75 -11.72
N PRO A 156 -10.44 16.47 -12.41
CA PRO A 156 -11.18 17.56 -11.79
C PRO A 156 -12.10 17.05 -10.68
N HIS A 157 -12.26 17.80 -9.58
CA HIS A 157 -13.18 17.46 -8.48
C HIS A 157 -14.65 17.69 -8.86
N ASN A 158 -15.16 16.94 -9.84
CA ASN A 158 -16.54 16.92 -10.30
C ASN A 158 -16.81 15.68 -11.17
N SER A 159 -17.71 14.80 -10.74
CA SER A 159 -18.05 13.53 -11.41
C SER A 159 -18.45 13.65 -12.88
N THR A 160 -19.07 14.78 -13.29
CA THR A 160 -19.49 14.98 -14.68
C THR A 160 -18.36 15.50 -15.56
N ARG A 161 -17.39 16.24 -15.00
CA ARG A 161 -16.18 16.64 -15.75
C ARG A 161 -15.21 15.49 -15.92
N GLN A 162 -15.05 14.63 -14.90
CA GLN A 162 -14.18 13.45 -14.98
C GLN A 162 -14.56 12.53 -16.14
N ILE A 163 -15.80 12.02 -16.17
CA ILE A 163 -16.25 11.09 -17.22
C ILE A 163 -16.38 11.71 -18.62
N ARG A 164 -16.31 13.05 -18.72
CA ARG A 164 -16.35 13.77 -20.01
C ARG A 164 -14.96 14.07 -20.57
N ALA A 165 -13.93 13.99 -19.72
CA ALA A 165 -12.54 14.10 -20.13
C ALA A 165 -11.96 12.73 -20.47
N ALA A 166 -12.35 11.70 -19.71
CA ALA A 166 -11.93 10.32 -19.90
C ALA A 166 -12.30 9.75 -21.30
N ASP A 167 -11.44 8.90 -21.84
CA ASP A 167 -11.66 8.16 -23.09
C ASP A 167 -12.77 7.10 -22.88
N PRO A 168 -13.86 7.11 -23.68
CA PRO A 168 -14.98 6.20 -23.47
C PRO A 168 -14.61 4.71 -23.58
N ARG A 169 -14.95 3.93 -22.55
CA ARG A 169 -14.81 2.47 -22.54
C ARG A 169 -16.18 1.78 -22.57
N THR A 170 -16.21 0.52 -22.98
CA THR A 170 -17.30 -0.41 -22.67
C THR A 170 -16.88 -1.30 -21.50
N GLN A 171 -17.77 -2.13 -20.96
CA GLN A 171 -17.38 -3.03 -19.87
C GLN A 171 -16.33 -4.07 -20.32
N GLU A 172 -16.32 -4.41 -21.60
CA GLU A 172 -15.41 -5.37 -22.23
C GLU A 172 -14.04 -4.77 -22.58
N THR A 173 -13.93 -3.44 -22.67
CA THR A 173 -12.66 -2.73 -22.93
C THR A 173 -12.12 -1.98 -21.72
N ALA A 174 -12.88 -1.93 -20.63
CA ALA A 174 -12.48 -1.27 -19.40
C ALA A 174 -11.42 -2.08 -18.63
N GLN A 175 -10.57 -1.38 -17.90
CA GLN A 175 -9.57 -1.91 -16.98
C GLN A 175 -10.03 -1.78 -15.52
N ALA A 176 -9.43 -2.57 -14.60
CA ALA A 176 -9.68 -2.41 -13.17
C ALA A 176 -9.06 -1.07 -12.69
N GLY A 177 -9.88 -0.16 -12.18
CA GLY A 177 -9.50 1.22 -11.87
C GLY A 177 -10.20 2.28 -12.73
N ASP A 178 -10.78 1.88 -13.86
CA ASP A 178 -11.54 2.79 -14.74
C ASP A 178 -12.68 3.50 -14.01
N LEU A 179 -13.00 4.71 -14.46
CA LEU A 179 -14.12 5.46 -13.92
C LEU A 179 -15.44 4.84 -14.38
N LEU A 180 -16.32 4.55 -13.43
CA LEU A 180 -17.68 4.09 -13.69
C LEU A 180 -18.66 5.12 -13.13
N ARG A 181 -19.53 5.69 -13.98
CA ARG A 181 -20.40 6.80 -13.60
C ARG A 181 -21.84 6.65 -14.06
N TYR A 182 -22.79 6.71 -13.11
CA TYR A 182 -24.19 7.04 -13.39
C TYR A 182 -24.51 8.50 -13.00
N PRO A 183 -25.61 9.11 -13.49
CA PRO A 183 -25.90 10.52 -13.21
C PRO A 183 -25.88 10.87 -11.71
N GLY A 184 -24.95 11.75 -11.34
CA GLY A 184 -24.76 12.25 -9.97
C GLY A 184 -23.66 11.57 -9.16
N HIS A 185 -23.10 10.44 -9.60
CA HIS A 185 -22.14 9.65 -8.81
C HIS A 185 -21.04 9.00 -9.66
N VAL A 186 -19.79 9.10 -9.23
CA VAL A 186 -18.62 8.47 -9.88
C VAL A 186 -17.94 7.51 -8.91
N MET A 187 -17.41 6.43 -9.46
CA MET A 187 -16.86 5.26 -8.77
C MET A 187 -15.68 4.76 -9.59
N MET A 188 -14.90 3.82 -9.06
CA MET A 188 -13.92 3.07 -9.86
C MET A 188 -14.37 1.61 -9.95
N TRP A 189 -14.32 1.04 -11.15
CA TRP A 189 -14.66 -0.36 -11.37
C TRP A 189 -13.53 -1.28 -10.89
N LEU A 190 -13.88 -2.42 -10.30
CA LEU A 190 -12.91 -3.37 -9.76
C LEU A 190 -12.47 -4.43 -10.79
N GLY A 191 -12.86 -4.30 -12.06
CA GLY A 191 -12.43 -5.17 -13.16
C GLY A 191 -13.31 -6.40 -13.42
N VAL A 192 -14.30 -6.68 -12.55
CA VAL A 192 -15.20 -7.85 -12.69
C VAL A 192 -16.65 -7.48 -12.33
N GLY A 193 -17.61 -8.09 -13.02
CA GLY A 193 -19.05 -7.95 -12.76
C GLY A 193 -19.51 -6.50 -12.48
N GLU A 194 -20.40 -6.33 -11.51
CA GLU A 194 -20.87 -5.03 -11.03
C GLU A 194 -20.02 -4.44 -9.88
N ALA A 195 -18.82 -4.96 -9.64
CA ALA A 195 -18.02 -4.64 -8.47
C ALA A 195 -17.32 -3.27 -8.61
N VAL A 196 -17.51 -2.37 -7.64
CA VAL A 196 -16.93 -1.01 -7.61
C VAL A 196 -16.35 -0.65 -6.24
N ILE A 197 -15.44 0.32 -6.22
CA ILE A 197 -15.10 1.10 -5.01
C ILE A 197 -15.61 2.54 -5.14
N HIS A 198 -16.19 3.09 -4.06
CA HIS A 198 -16.70 4.45 -4.06
C HIS A 198 -16.77 5.11 -2.67
N SER A 199 -16.93 6.44 -2.65
CA SER A 199 -17.40 7.18 -1.47
C SER A 199 -18.87 7.56 -1.67
N PRO A 200 -19.83 6.82 -1.11
CA PRO A 200 -21.23 6.84 -1.56
C PRO A 200 -21.99 8.12 -1.19
N GLN A 201 -22.28 8.36 0.09
CA GLN A 201 -23.17 9.43 0.54
C GLN A 201 -22.98 9.75 2.04
N PRO A 202 -23.54 10.86 2.58
CA PRO A 202 -23.40 11.20 4.00
C PRO A 202 -23.78 10.08 4.95
N ARG A 203 -23.05 9.98 6.08
CA ARG A 203 -23.18 8.93 7.12
C ARG A 203 -22.77 7.52 6.66
N GLN A 204 -22.14 7.39 5.51
CA GLN A 204 -21.47 6.17 5.05
C GLN A 204 -19.97 6.43 4.90
N PHE A 205 -19.23 5.38 4.56
CA PHE A 205 -17.78 5.37 4.44
C PHE A 205 -17.38 4.90 3.04
N VAL A 206 -16.12 5.09 2.65
CA VAL A 206 -15.57 4.48 1.43
C VAL A 206 -15.72 2.96 1.53
N GLU A 207 -16.38 2.36 0.57
CA GLU A 207 -16.75 0.94 0.55
C GLU A 207 -16.48 0.30 -0.83
N VAL A 208 -16.20 -1.00 -0.83
CA VAL A 208 -16.33 -1.86 -2.02
C VAL A 208 -17.74 -2.43 -2.08
N LYS A 209 -18.33 -2.56 -3.28
CA LYS A 209 -19.74 -2.90 -3.43
C LYS A 209 -20.07 -3.47 -4.81
N ASN A 210 -20.99 -4.43 -4.87
CA ASN A 210 -21.65 -4.81 -6.12
C ASN A 210 -22.81 -3.85 -6.39
N LEU A 211 -22.81 -3.18 -7.55
CA LEU A 211 -23.93 -2.37 -8.00
C LEU A 211 -25.13 -3.24 -8.35
N SER A 212 -26.34 -2.67 -8.27
CA SER A 212 -27.50 -3.30 -8.89
C SER A 212 -27.34 -3.28 -10.41
N THR A 213 -27.83 -4.31 -11.11
CA THR A 213 -27.85 -4.37 -12.58
C THR A 213 -28.51 -3.12 -13.20
N ARG A 214 -29.52 -2.54 -12.54
CA ARG A 214 -30.15 -1.26 -12.96
C ARG A 214 -29.20 -0.06 -12.88
N SER A 215 -28.31 -0.02 -11.89
CA SER A 215 -27.26 1.01 -11.79
C SER A 215 -26.17 0.78 -12.83
N MET A 216 -25.76 -0.48 -13.01
CA MET A 216 -24.75 -0.89 -13.98
C MET A 216 -25.16 -0.51 -15.41
N ASN A 217 -26.35 -0.91 -15.85
CA ASN A 217 -26.91 -0.62 -17.18
C ASN A 217 -27.17 0.89 -17.45
N ARG A 218 -27.01 1.75 -16.45
CA ARG A 218 -27.14 3.22 -16.55
C ARG A 218 -25.81 3.95 -16.39
N SER A 219 -24.70 3.20 -16.29
CA SER A 219 -23.38 3.73 -16.09
C SER A 219 -22.62 3.82 -17.40
N THR A 220 -21.75 4.83 -17.49
CA THR A 220 -20.75 4.99 -18.54
C THR A 220 -19.38 4.70 -17.94
N PHE A 221 -18.54 3.96 -18.67
CA PHE A 221 -17.14 3.74 -18.32
C PHE A 221 -16.26 4.78 -19.03
N GLY A 222 -15.10 5.09 -18.44
CA GLY A 222 -14.10 5.91 -19.11
C GLY A 222 -12.74 5.83 -18.43
N ASP A 223 -11.71 5.79 -19.27
CA ASP A 223 -10.30 5.75 -18.91
C ASP A 223 -9.77 7.18 -18.75
N PRO A 224 -9.33 7.59 -17.55
CA PRO A 224 -8.95 8.97 -17.27
C PRO A 224 -7.45 9.25 -17.53
N THR A 225 -6.76 8.40 -18.30
CA THR A 225 -5.33 8.58 -18.62
C THR A 225 -5.04 9.47 -19.84
N GLU A 226 -6.05 9.80 -20.65
CA GLU A 226 -5.97 10.66 -21.85
C GLU A 226 -6.33 12.14 -21.59
#